data_AF-T0U228-F1
#
_entry.id   AF-T0U228-F1
#
_cell.length_a   1.000
_cell.length_b   1.000
_cell.length_c   1.000
_cell.angle_alpha   90.00
_cell.angle_beta   90.00
_cell.angle_gamma   90.00
#
_symmetry.space_group_name_H-M   'P 1'
#
loop_
_entity.id
_entity.type
_entity.pdbx_description
1 polymer ?
#
loop_
_entity_poly.entity_id
_entity_poly.type
_entity_poly.pdbx_seq_one_letter_code
_entity_poly.pdbx_strand_id
1 'polypeptide(L)'
;MKKAHDLTRKLTKFGGNIQFIEVPFTEIQEEIKAKAPEAYLMTLTRRFMMRITDRIREVRGGLVIINGESLGQVASQTLESMQAINAVTNTPVIRPVVTMDKLEIIDIAQEIDTFEISIQPFEDCCTIFAPDRPKTNPKLKNAEQYEQRLDVEALVERAVAGIIVTEITPKVEKDEVDDLIEDLL
;
A
#
# COMPACT_ATOMS: atom_id res chain seq x y z
N MET A 1 -3.00 9.33 -6.77
CA MET A 1 -2.82 8.33 -7.87
C MET A 1 -1.56 8.57 -8.70
N LYS A 2 -1.32 9.78 -9.24
CA LYS A 2 -0.14 10.07 -10.09
C LYS A 2 1.21 9.60 -9.51
N LYS A 3 1.50 9.92 -8.25
CA LYS A 3 2.72 9.51 -7.54
C LYS A 3 2.95 7.99 -7.55
N ALA A 4 1.92 7.20 -7.26
CA ALA A 4 2.03 5.74 -7.23
C ALA A 4 2.30 5.16 -8.63
N HIS A 5 1.63 5.69 -9.67
CA HIS A 5 1.91 5.31 -11.06
C HIS A 5 3.36 5.65 -11.46
N ASP A 6 3.84 6.84 -11.10
CA ASP A 6 5.20 7.28 -11.43
C ASP A 6 6.25 6.41 -10.73
N LEU A 7 6.02 6.03 -9.46
CA LEU A 7 6.86 5.08 -8.74
C LEU A 7 6.83 3.69 -9.39
N THR A 8 5.66 3.15 -9.72
CA THR A 8 5.57 1.86 -10.40
C THR A 8 6.29 1.88 -11.74
N ARG A 9 6.25 2.99 -12.48
CA ARG A 9 6.99 3.16 -13.72
C ARG A 9 8.51 3.16 -13.52
N LYS A 10 9.03 3.69 -12.41
CA LYS A 10 10.47 3.54 -12.09
C LYS A 10 10.83 2.07 -11.88
N LEU A 11 9.95 1.31 -11.24
CA LEU A 11 10.17 -0.11 -10.93
C LEU A 11 10.13 -1.03 -12.17
N THR A 12 9.51 -0.62 -13.28
CA THR A 12 9.50 -1.43 -14.51
C THR A 12 10.92 -1.68 -15.07
N LYS A 13 11.90 -0.84 -14.69
CA LYS A 13 13.32 -1.05 -15.04
C LYS A 13 13.88 -2.37 -14.48
N PHE A 14 13.33 -2.88 -13.37
CA PHE A 14 13.82 -4.08 -12.69
C PHE A 14 12.94 -5.32 -12.94
N GLY A 15 11.65 -5.11 -13.22
CA GLY A 15 10.66 -6.19 -13.30
C GLY A 15 9.90 -6.31 -14.62
N GLY A 16 10.21 -5.47 -15.61
CA GLY A 16 9.46 -5.41 -16.87
C GLY A 16 8.07 -4.81 -16.66
N ASN A 17 7.06 -5.37 -17.34
CA ASN A 17 5.68 -4.89 -17.23
C ASN A 17 5.10 -5.21 -15.85
N ILE A 18 4.46 -4.22 -15.22
CA ILE A 18 3.83 -4.37 -13.91
C ILE A 18 2.32 -4.18 -14.04
N GLN A 19 1.54 -5.14 -13.54
CA GLN A 19 0.10 -4.93 -13.38
C GLN A 19 -0.16 -4.08 -12.13
N PHE A 20 -0.60 -2.84 -12.35
CA PHE A 20 -1.00 -1.91 -11.32
C PHE A 20 -2.48 -2.10 -11.01
N ILE A 21 -2.82 -2.37 -9.74
CA ILE A 21 -4.18 -2.67 -9.31
C ILE A 21 -4.66 -1.56 -8.40
N GLU A 22 -5.68 -0.85 -8.86
CA GLU A 22 -6.37 0.19 -8.11
C GLU A 22 -7.58 -0.41 -7.42
N VAL A 23 -7.69 -0.18 -6.11
CA VAL A 23 -8.78 -0.70 -5.28
C VAL A 23 -9.64 0.48 -4.81
N PRO A 24 -10.95 0.50 -5.09
CA PRO A 24 -11.85 1.49 -4.51
C PRO A 24 -11.97 1.25 -3.00
N PHE A 25 -11.62 2.25 -2.20
CA PHE A 25 -11.52 2.09 -0.75
C PHE A 25 -12.40 3.08 0.05
N THR A 26 -13.09 3.99 -0.65
CA THR A 26 -13.89 5.06 -0.03
C THR A 26 -15.01 4.51 0.85
N GLU A 27 -15.79 3.54 0.37
CA GLU A 27 -16.90 2.94 1.13
C GLU A 27 -16.41 2.34 2.46
N ILE A 28 -15.30 1.59 2.41
CA ILE A 28 -14.68 0.98 3.59
C ILE A 28 -14.23 2.06 4.58
N GLN A 29 -13.64 3.15 4.09
CA GLN A 29 -13.21 4.27 4.94
C GLN A 29 -14.38 4.94 5.64
N GLU A 30 -15.47 5.20 4.93
CA GLU A 30 -16.68 5.82 5.48
C GLU A 30 -17.32 4.92 6.55
N GLU A 31 -17.41 3.62 6.29
CA GLU A 31 -17.93 2.62 7.23
C GLU A 31 -17.08 2.51 8.50
N ILE A 32 -15.75 2.47 8.36
CA ILE A 32 -14.82 2.46 9.49
C ILE A 32 -14.99 3.75 10.32
N LYS A 33 -15.04 4.92 9.65
CA LYS A 33 -15.22 6.22 10.32
C LYS A 33 -16.53 6.32 11.07
N ALA A 34 -17.61 5.76 10.52
CA ALA A 34 -18.94 5.82 11.13
C ALA A 34 -19.08 4.88 12.35
N LYS A 35 -18.40 3.74 12.37
CA LYS A 35 -18.69 2.64 13.31
C LYS A 35 -17.57 2.31 14.30
N ALA A 36 -16.36 2.81 14.06
CA ALA A 36 -15.20 2.55 14.90
C ALA A 36 -14.72 3.81 15.65
N PRO A 37 -14.11 3.64 16.85
CA PRO A 37 -13.48 4.76 17.54
C PRO A 37 -12.30 5.32 16.74
N GLU A 38 -12.12 6.64 16.83
CA GLU A 38 -11.06 7.39 16.14
C GLU A 38 -9.67 6.77 16.33
N ALA A 39 -9.36 6.32 17.55
CA ALA A 39 -8.09 5.71 17.91
C ALA A 39 -7.77 4.40 17.16
N TYR A 40 -8.76 3.74 16.54
CA TYR A 40 -8.61 2.47 15.81
C TYR A 40 -8.78 2.60 14.28
N LEU A 41 -9.11 3.79 13.76
CA LEU A 41 -9.36 4.00 12.32
C LEU A 41 -8.20 3.52 11.45
N MET A 42 -6.96 3.84 11.86
CA MET A 42 -5.75 3.43 11.14
C MET A 42 -5.56 1.91 11.16
N THR A 43 -5.71 1.27 12.33
CA THR A 43 -5.52 -0.18 12.48
C THR A 43 -6.56 -0.94 11.66
N LEU A 44 -7.83 -0.54 11.71
CA LEU A 44 -8.90 -1.16 10.94
C LEU A 44 -8.69 -0.95 9.44
N THR A 45 -8.35 0.27 9.01
CA THR A 45 -8.02 0.56 7.61
C THR A 45 -6.94 -0.38 7.07
N ARG A 46 -5.83 -0.55 7.80
CA ARG A 46 -4.75 -1.46 7.38
C ARG A 46 -5.16 -2.93 7.40
N ARG A 47 -6.00 -3.35 8.35
CA ARG A 47 -6.58 -4.70 8.38
C ARG A 47 -7.44 -4.96 7.15
N PHE A 48 -8.27 -4.01 6.71
CA PHE A 48 -9.03 -4.12 5.46
C PHE A 48 -8.12 -4.17 4.23
N MET A 49 -7.11 -3.30 4.14
CA MET A 49 -6.13 -3.33 3.04
C MET A 49 -5.45 -4.70 2.93
N MET A 50 -5.08 -5.31 4.07
CA MET A 50 -4.47 -6.63 4.11
C MET A 50 -5.44 -7.72 3.63
N ARG A 51 -6.71 -7.69 4.08
CA ARG A 51 -7.74 -8.64 3.63
C ARG A 51 -7.99 -8.57 2.13
N ILE A 52 -8.11 -7.35 1.59
CA ILE A 52 -8.30 -7.14 0.15
C ILE A 52 -7.10 -7.66 -0.64
N THR A 53 -5.89 -7.31 -0.19
CA THR A 53 -4.65 -7.76 -0.83
C THR A 53 -4.55 -9.28 -0.84
N ASP A 54 -4.92 -9.94 0.27
CA ASP A 54 -4.88 -11.40 0.38
C ASP A 54 -5.91 -12.09 -0.54
N ARG A 55 -7.12 -11.52 -0.68
CA ARG A 55 -8.13 -12.00 -1.63
C ARG A 55 -7.68 -11.82 -3.08
N ILE A 56 -7.07 -10.68 -3.42
CA ILE A 56 -6.49 -10.44 -4.76
C ILE A 56 -5.35 -11.44 -5.03
N ARG A 57 -4.48 -11.67 -4.04
CA ARG A 57 -3.40 -12.66 -4.11
C ARG A 57 -3.96 -14.06 -4.39
N GLU A 58 -5.03 -14.46 -3.70
CA GLU A 58 -5.68 -15.77 -3.87
C GLU A 58 -6.16 -15.99 -5.31
N VAL A 59 -6.94 -15.04 -5.83
CA VAL A 59 -7.49 -15.11 -7.21
C VAL A 59 -6.37 -15.17 -8.25
N ARG A 60 -5.23 -14.54 -7.97
CA ARG A 60 -4.08 -14.45 -8.87
C ARG A 60 -3.03 -15.54 -8.63
N GLY A 61 -3.26 -16.47 -7.70
CA GLY A 61 -2.33 -17.56 -7.38
C GLY A 61 -0.99 -17.10 -6.77
N GLY A 62 -0.94 -15.91 -6.18
CA GLY A 62 0.27 -15.40 -5.51
C GLY A 62 0.59 -16.18 -4.23
N LEU A 63 1.86 -16.33 -3.88
CA LEU A 63 2.27 -17.10 -2.68
C LEU A 63 2.46 -16.24 -1.43
N VAL A 64 2.78 -14.97 -1.61
CA VAL A 64 3.18 -14.06 -0.53
C VAL A 64 2.62 -12.65 -0.76
N ILE A 65 2.58 -11.85 0.30
CA ILE A 65 2.34 -10.41 0.25
C ILE A 65 3.65 -9.71 0.60
N ILE A 66 4.00 -8.63 -0.10
CA ILE A 66 5.20 -7.85 0.19
C ILE A 66 4.78 -6.43 0.59
N ASN A 67 5.37 -5.89 1.66
CA ASN A 67 5.17 -4.50 2.05
C ASN A 67 6.49 -3.84 2.51
N GLY A 68 6.48 -2.51 2.59
CA GLY A 68 7.62 -1.69 3.02
C GLY A 68 7.60 -1.32 4.51
N GLU A 69 7.05 -2.17 5.39
CA GLU A 69 7.05 -1.88 6.83
C GLU A 69 8.46 -2.03 7.41
N SER A 70 8.91 -0.99 8.13
CA SER A 70 10.14 -0.98 8.93
C SER A 70 9.81 -0.99 10.41
N LEU A 71 10.56 -1.67 11.26
CA LEU A 71 10.28 -1.70 12.69
C LEU A 71 10.62 -0.36 13.37
N GLY A 72 9.67 0.21 14.12
CA GLY A 72 9.94 1.34 15.03
C GLY A 72 10.17 2.71 14.39
N GLN A 73 9.98 2.88 13.07
CA GLN A 73 10.18 4.19 12.42
C GLN A 73 8.99 5.15 12.60
N VAL A 74 7.76 4.63 12.63
CA VAL A 74 6.54 5.41 12.92
C VAL A 74 5.62 4.67 13.89
N ALA A 75 4.70 5.41 14.53
CA ALA A 75 3.74 4.88 15.51
C ALA A 75 2.92 3.66 15.02
N SER A 76 2.71 3.55 13.71
CA SER A 76 1.95 2.45 13.08
C SER A 76 2.77 1.18 12.85
N GLN A 77 4.07 1.20 13.17
CA GLN A 77 5.02 0.11 12.94
C GLN A 77 5.64 -0.42 14.24
N THR A 78 4.88 -0.37 15.33
CA THR A 78 5.18 -1.12 16.55
C THR A 78 4.90 -2.61 16.33
N LEU A 79 5.55 -3.50 17.09
CA LEU A 79 5.29 -4.95 17.02
C LEU A 79 3.82 -5.27 17.25
N GLU A 80 3.17 -4.55 18.16
CA GLU A 80 1.75 -4.73 18.48
C GLU A 80 0.85 -4.28 17.33
N SER A 81 1.18 -3.18 16.66
CA SER A 81 0.48 -2.76 15.44
C SER A 81 0.63 -3.78 14.33
N MET A 82 1.86 -4.25 14.07
CA MET A 82 2.13 -5.27 13.05
C MET A 82 1.39 -6.57 13.36
N GLN A 83 1.40 -7.03 14.61
CA GLN A 83 0.67 -8.21 15.05
C GLN A 83 -0.84 -8.03 14.85
N ALA A 84 -1.39 -6.88 15.27
CA ALA A 84 -2.80 -6.57 15.12
C ALA A 84 -3.21 -6.51 13.64
N ILE A 85 -2.37 -6.01 12.74
CA ILE A 85 -2.70 -5.96 11.31
C ILE A 85 -2.58 -7.36 10.69
N ASN A 86 -1.50 -8.09 10.97
CA ASN A 86 -1.24 -9.39 10.39
C ASN A 86 -2.24 -10.48 10.79
N ALA A 87 -2.89 -10.36 11.95
CA ALA A 87 -3.85 -11.35 12.42
C ALA A 87 -5.05 -11.60 11.46
N VAL A 88 -5.24 -10.78 10.42
CA VAL A 88 -6.29 -10.99 9.41
C VAL A 88 -5.89 -11.90 8.25
N THR A 89 -4.62 -12.32 8.18
CA THR A 89 -4.10 -13.19 7.12
C THR A 89 -3.11 -14.20 7.67
N ASN A 90 -3.13 -15.41 7.12
CA ASN A 90 -2.09 -16.42 7.36
C ASN A 90 -1.05 -16.46 6.23
N THR A 91 -1.23 -15.64 5.19
CA THR A 91 -0.30 -15.56 4.07
C THR A 91 1.04 -14.99 4.54
N PRO A 92 2.19 -15.57 4.09
CA PRO A 92 3.49 -15.00 4.42
C PRO A 92 3.60 -13.55 3.94
N VAL A 93 3.91 -12.63 4.87
CA VAL A 93 4.17 -11.21 4.59
C VAL A 93 5.66 -10.94 4.64
N ILE A 94 6.26 -10.68 3.48
CA ILE A 94 7.69 -10.34 3.34
C ILE A 94 7.87 -8.84 3.57
N ARG A 95 8.83 -8.48 4.42
CA ARG A 95 9.12 -7.10 4.82
C ARG A 95 10.60 -6.81 4.63
N PRO A 96 11.03 -6.46 3.40
CA PRO A 96 12.45 -6.37 3.06
C PRO A 96 13.22 -5.38 3.94
N VAL A 97 12.56 -4.31 4.38
CA VAL A 97 13.17 -3.20 5.13
C VAL A 97 12.90 -3.27 6.64
N VAL A 98 12.40 -4.40 7.16
CA VAL A 98 11.92 -4.48 8.57
C VAL A 98 13.01 -4.15 9.60
N THR A 99 14.26 -4.49 9.32
CA THR A 99 15.42 -4.27 10.19
C THR A 99 16.30 -3.11 9.76
N MET A 100 15.93 -2.37 8.71
CA MET A 100 16.76 -1.30 8.15
C MET A 100 16.48 0.02 8.87
N ASP A 101 17.51 0.83 9.04
CA ASP A 101 17.34 2.20 9.49
C ASP A 101 16.79 3.09 8.35
N LYS A 102 16.38 4.32 8.72
CA LYS A 102 15.77 5.24 7.75
C LYS A 102 16.76 5.71 6.68
N LEU A 103 18.03 5.88 7.03
CA LEU A 103 19.06 6.35 6.10
C LEU A 103 19.35 5.27 5.07
N GLU A 104 19.46 4.01 5.48
CA GLU A 104 19.64 2.88 4.56
C GLU A 104 18.49 2.79 3.54
N ILE A 105 17.24 2.99 3.97
CA ILE A 105 16.08 3.01 3.06
C ILE A 105 16.16 4.19 2.09
N ILE A 106 16.60 5.37 2.56
CA ILE A 106 16.74 6.56 1.72
C ILE A 106 17.84 6.35 0.68
N ASP A 107 18.98 5.80 1.07
CA ASP A 107 20.11 5.53 0.19
C ASP A 107 19.70 4.58 -0.95
N ILE A 108 18.98 3.50 -0.61
CA ILE A 108 18.41 2.59 -1.63
C ILE A 108 17.39 3.33 -2.50
N ALA A 109 16.49 4.13 -1.92
CA ALA A 109 15.49 4.87 -2.68
C ALA A 109 16.11 5.86 -3.66
N GLN A 110 17.26 6.45 -3.33
CA GLN A 110 18.06 7.30 -4.21
C GLN A 110 18.74 6.48 -5.31
N GLU A 111 19.36 5.35 -4.96
CA GLU A 111 20.01 4.43 -5.90
C GLU A 111 19.04 3.93 -6.98
N ILE A 112 17.80 3.62 -6.60
CA ILE A 112 16.76 3.15 -7.54
C ILE A 112 15.91 4.30 -8.11
N ASP A 113 16.29 5.56 -7.91
CA ASP A 113 15.66 6.74 -8.50
C ASP A 113 14.14 6.85 -8.20
N THR A 114 13.79 6.55 -6.94
CA THR A 114 12.40 6.65 -6.41
C THR A 114 12.25 7.70 -5.31
N PHE A 115 13.35 8.16 -4.71
CA PHE A 115 13.35 9.08 -3.59
C PHE A 115 12.64 10.41 -3.90
N GLU A 116 13.02 11.09 -4.99
CA GLU A 116 12.48 12.39 -5.37
C GLU A 116 10.96 12.36 -5.60
N ILE A 117 10.45 11.29 -6.20
CA ILE A 117 8.99 11.09 -6.38
C ILE A 117 8.33 10.83 -5.02
N SER A 118 8.97 10.04 -4.17
CA SER A 118 8.45 9.62 -2.86
C SER A 118 8.30 10.78 -1.87
N ILE A 119 9.14 11.82 -1.96
CA ILE A 119 9.08 12.99 -1.07
C ILE A 119 8.13 14.10 -1.56
N GLN A 120 7.57 13.98 -2.77
CA GLN A 120 6.64 14.99 -3.28
C GLN A 120 5.45 15.19 -2.31
N PRO A 121 5.06 16.44 -2.03
CA PRO A 121 3.93 16.74 -1.17
C PRO A 121 2.66 16.23 -1.85
N PHE A 122 2.16 15.11 -1.34
CA PHE A 122 0.89 14.55 -1.75
C PHE A 122 0.09 14.30 -0.48
N GLU A 123 -1.16 14.74 -0.46
CA GLU A 123 -2.07 14.36 0.62
C GLU A 123 -2.41 12.89 0.43
N ASP A 124 -1.77 12.03 1.22
CA ASP A 124 -2.10 10.62 1.27
C ASP A 124 -3.34 10.41 2.15
N CYS A 125 -4.05 9.29 1.95
CA CYS A 125 -5.17 8.92 2.82
C CYS A 125 -4.78 8.90 4.32
N CYS A 126 -3.50 8.62 4.61
CA CYS A 126 -2.92 8.67 5.94
C CYS A 126 -2.85 10.07 6.55
N THR A 127 -2.80 11.15 5.76
CA THR A 127 -2.77 12.53 6.29
C THR A 127 -4.16 13.16 6.39
N ILE A 128 -5.05 12.86 5.45
CA ILE A 128 -6.43 13.40 5.46
C ILE A 128 -7.27 12.76 6.57
N PHE A 129 -7.00 11.50 6.89
CA PHE A 129 -7.78 10.72 7.87
C PHE A 129 -6.92 10.20 9.02
N ALA A 130 -5.72 10.76 9.23
CA ALA A 130 -4.98 10.51 10.45
C ALA A 130 -5.81 11.01 11.65
N PRO A 131 -6.08 10.15 12.64
CA PRO A 131 -6.65 10.63 13.89
C PRO A 131 -5.66 11.56 14.58
N ASP A 132 -6.15 12.54 15.35
CA ASP A 132 -5.28 13.48 16.09
C ASP A 132 -4.35 12.74 17.07
N ARG A 133 -4.77 11.55 17.53
CA ARG A 133 -4.02 10.70 18.45
C ARG A 133 -4.12 9.22 18.03
N PRO A 134 -3.31 8.74 17.08
CA PRO A 134 -3.30 7.35 16.69
C PRO A 134 -2.83 6.48 17.86
N LYS A 135 -3.46 5.32 18.04
CA LYS A 135 -3.06 4.39 19.10
C LYS A 135 -1.78 3.65 18.69
N THR A 136 -0.70 3.88 19.42
CA THR A 136 0.62 3.25 19.23
C THR A 136 0.64 1.76 19.61
N ASN A 137 -0.30 1.33 20.46
CA ASN A 137 -0.44 -0.06 20.89
C ASN A 137 -1.91 -0.53 20.77
N PRO A 138 -2.37 -0.87 19.55
CA PRO A 138 -3.70 -1.41 19.33
C PRO A 138 -3.76 -2.84 19.87
N LYS A 139 -4.75 -3.13 20.71
CA LYS A 139 -4.98 -4.50 21.18
C LYS A 139 -5.78 -5.25 20.12
N LEU A 140 -5.27 -6.39 19.65
CA LEU A 140 -5.92 -7.24 18.66
C LEU A 140 -7.40 -7.50 19.00
N LYS A 141 -7.68 -7.91 20.24
CA LYS A 141 -9.04 -8.18 20.73
C LYS A 141 -10.01 -7.01 20.52
N ASN A 142 -9.54 -5.78 20.68
CA ASN A 142 -10.38 -4.61 20.47
C ASN A 142 -10.65 -4.37 18.98
N ALA A 143 -9.62 -4.55 18.13
CA ALA A 143 -9.78 -4.44 16.68
C ALA A 143 -10.84 -5.45 16.19
N GLU A 144 -10.74 -6.71 16.62
CA GLU A 144 -11.73 -7.76 16.32
C GLU A 144 -13.13 -7.40 16.82
N GLN A 145 -13.24 -6.84 18.03
CA GLN A 145 -14.53 -6.41 18.57
C GLN A 145 -15.15 -5.27 17.76
N TYR A 146 -14.36 -4.31 17.27
CA TYR A 146 -14.86 -3.23 16.42
C TYR A 146 -15.24 -3.74 15.03
N GLU A 147 -14.50 -4.72 14.49
CA GLU A 147 -14.82 -5.36 13.21
C GLU A 147 -16.18 -6.07 13.23
N GLN A 148 -16.65 -6.57 14.37
CA GLN A 148 -18.00 -7.16 14.48
C GLN A 148 -19.15 -6.19 14.14
N ARG A 149 -18.87 -4.89 14.11
CA ARG A 149 -19.85 -3.85 13.73
C ARG A 149 -19.86 -3.58 12.22
N LEU A 150 -18.88 -4.11 11.51
CA LEU A 150 -18.66 -3.90 10.08
C LEU A 150 -19.01 -5.18 9.34
N ASP A 151 -19.61 -5.05 8.16
CA ASP A 151 -19.79 -6.19 7.25
C ASP A 151 -18.49 -6.42 6.47
N VAL A 152 -17.49 -6.96 7.18
CA VAL A 152 -16.11 -7.07 6.68
C VAL A 152 -16.06 -7.83 5.37
N GLU A 153 -16.76 -8.96 5.28
CA GLU A 153 -16.72 -9.81 4.09
C GLU A 153 -17.36 -9.11 2.88
N ALA A 154 -18.58 -8.58 3.03
CA ALA A 154 -19.26 -7.94 1.92
C ALA A 154 -18.52 -6.68 1.44
N LEU A 155 -17.92 -5.92 2.36
CA LEU A 155 -17.08 -4.77 2.03
C LEU A 155 -15.82 -5.16 1.25
N VAL A 156 -15.13 -6.23 1.67
CA VAL A 156 -13.95 -6.75 0.95
C VAL A 156 -14.35 -7.25 -0.43
N GLU A 157 -15.44 -8.01 -0.55
CA GLU A 157 -15.93 -8.51 -1.84
C GLU A 157 -16.27 -7.38 -2.80
N ARG A 158 -16.97 -6.33 -2.35
CA ARG A 158 -17.27 -5.15 -3.18
C ARG A 158 -16.01 -4.43 -3.63
N ALA A 159 -15.04 -4.23 -2.74
CA ALA A 159 -13.78 -3.58 -3.08
C ALA A 159 -12.97 -4.40 -4.10
N VAL A 160 -12.94 -5.73 -3.96
CA VAL A 160 -12.28 -6.64 -4.92
C VAL A 160 -13.01 -6.69 -6.26
N ALA A 161 -14.34 -6.63 -6.27
CA ALA A 161 -15.11 -6.60 -7.51
C ALA A 161 -14.93 -5.28 -8.28
N GLY A 162 -14.65 -4.18 -7.58
CA GLY A 162 -14.46 -2.86 -8.16
C GLY A 162 -13.02 -2.53 -8.58
N ILE A 163 -12.10 -3.50 -8.58
CA ILE A 163 -10.70 -3.22 -8.92
C ILE A 163 -10.54 -2.79 -10.38
N ILE A 164 -9.59 -1.89 -10.61
CA ILE A 164 -9.16 -1.48 -11.94
C ILE A 164 -7.72 -1.96 -12.11
N VAL A 165 -7.47 -2.72 -13.17
CA VAL A 165 -6.14 -3.25 -13.48
C VAL A 165 -5.59 -2.54 -14.70
N THR A 166 -4.45 -1.90 -14.55
CA THR A 166 -3.73 -1.20 -15.62
C THR A 166 -2.33 -1.79 -15.76
N GLU A 167 -1.90 -2.08 -16.98
CA GLU A 167 -0.50 -2.47 -17.22
C GLU A 167 0.38 -1.21 -17.31
N ILE A 168 1.47 -1.19 -16.54
CA ILE A 168 2.49 -0.16 -16.59
C ILE A 168 3.72 -0.77 -17.24
N THR A 169 4.11 -0.20 -18.38
CA THR A 169 5.27 -0.60 -19.16
C THR A 169 6.44 0.37 -18.98
N PRO A 170 7.69 -0.06 -19.27
CA PRO A 170 8.84 0.83 -19.33
C PRO A 170 8.57 2.01 -20.28
N LYS A 171 9.01 3.21 -19.87
CA LYS A 171 9.03 4.34 -20.80
C LYS A 171 10.14 4.06 -21.81
N VAL A 172 9.78 3.95 -23.09
CA VAL A 172 10.78 3.97 -24.16
C VAL A 172 11.42 5.35 -24.10
N GLU A 173 12.70 5.42 -23.75
CA GLU A 173 13.49 6.62 -24.04
C GLU A 173 13.59 6.66 -25.57
N LYS A 174 12.83 7.56 -26.20
CA LYS A 174 13.19 8.00 -27.55
C LYS A 174 14.51 8.72 -27.38
N ASP A 175 15.59 8.15 -27.91
CA ASP A 175 16.85 8.87 -27.99
C ASP A 175 16.68 10.05 -28.95
N GLU A 176 17.41 11.16 -28.75
CA GLU A 176 17.43 12.27 -29.71
C GLU A 176 17.77 11.79 -31.15
N VAL A 177 18.45 10.64 -31.26
CA VAL A 177 18.74 9.95 -32.52
C VAL A 177 17.48 9.38 -33.17
N ASP A 178 16.51 8.86 -32.39
CA ASP A 178 15.25 8.33 -32.93
C ASP A 178 14.37 9.46 -33.48
N ASP A 179 14.35 10.62 -32.82
CA ASP A 179 13.64 11.80 -33.32
C ASP A 179 14.34 12.39 -34.56
N LEU A 180 15.68 12.39 -34.61
CA LEU A 180 16.44 12.81 -35.79
C LEU A 180 16.27 11.87 -37.00
N ILE A 181 16.06 10.57 -36.78
CA ILE A 181 15.81 9.59 -37.85
C ILE A 181 14.38 9.73 -38.40
N GLU A 182 13.39 10.03 -37.55
CA GLU A 182 12.01 10.31 -37.98
C GLU A 182 11.93 11.60 -38.81
N ASP A 183 12.74 12.62 -38.53
CA ASP A 183 12.80 13.86 -39.31
C ASP A 183 13.55 13.72 -40.66
N LEU A 184 14.28 12.61 -40.87
CA LEU A 184 15.06 12.32 -42.08
C LEU A 184 14.35 11.38 -43.08
N LEU A 185 13.23 10.76 -42.68
CA LEU A 185 12.40 9.85 -43.50
C LEU A 185 11.16 10.53 -44.06
#